data_AF-A0AAD6KFR4-F1
#
_entry.id   AF-A0AAD6KFR4-F1
#
_cell.length_a   1.000
_cell.length_b   1.000
_cell.length_c   1.000
_cell.angle_alpha   90.00
_cell.angle_beta   90.00
_cell.angle_gamma   90.00
#
_symmetry.space_group_name_H-M   'P 1'
#
loop_
_entity.id
_entity.type
_entity.pdbx_description
1 polymer ?
#
loop_
_entity_poly.entity_id
_entity_poly.type
_entity_poly.pdbx_seq_one_letter_code
_entity_poly.pdbx_strand_id
1 'polypeptide(L)'
;MSDGSHLLPANYVLCLDAARQFAESRVGQAERSMCAVDLMGDSVGCLARWSQNAKEAMGEEESAKLSEDIGEMWLRLVQGLQKVCLDQREQVRNHSLLSLQKCLTGVDGINLPHDLWLQCFDLVIFTMLDDLHEIAQGRQNNYRNMEETLVIAVKLLSKVFLLLLPEIAQLTTFCKLWVGVLSRMEKYLKVKVKGKKNEILQETVHELLKNTLLVMKSWGVLVQSSASGGDSLWELTWLHVNTIAPSLQAEVFPDQDPERSPHKLDETGYFPSNESVHAEFAGTGG
;
A
#
# COMPACT_ATOMS: atom_id res chain seq x y z
N MET A 1 30.44 0.63 -6.07
CA MET A 1 29.00 0.47 -6.34
C MET A 1 28.57 1.24 -7.58
N SER A 2 29.17 2.39 -7.91
CA SER A 2 28.92 3.07 -9.20
C SER A 2 29.10 2.09 -10.35
N ASP A 3 28.15 2.06 -11.28
CA ASP A 3 28.07 1.17 -12.46
C ASP A 3 27.90 -0.33 -12.19
N GLY A 4 27.84 -0.76 -10.91
CA GLY A 4 27.60 -2.15 -10.50
C GLY A 4 28.66 -3.18 -10.92
N SER A 5 29.69 -2.77 -11.66
CA SER A 5 30.71 -3.63 -12.29
C SER A 5 31.60 -4.37 -11.29
N HIS A 6 31.76 -3.85 -10.07
CA HIS A 6 32.56 -4.44 -8.99
C HIS A 6 31.71 -5.12 -7.90
N LEU A 7 30.39 -5.11 -8.04
CA LEU A 7 29.52 -5.85 -7.13
C LEU A 7 29.53 -7.32 -7.54
N LEU A 8 29.71 -8.18 -6.55
CA LEU A 8 29.65 -9.64 -6.67
C LEU A 8 28.73 -10.16 -5.56
N PRO A 9 28.06 -11.30 -5.73
CA PRO A 9 27.26 -11.89 -4.66
C PRO A 9 28.04 -12.02 -3.34
N ALA A 10 29.32 -12.40 -3.41
CA ALA A 10 30.19 -12.58 -2.25
C ALA A 10 30.54 -11.29 -1.47
N ASN A 11 30.49 -10.10 -2.10
CA ASN A 11 30.83 -8.83 -1.45
C ASN A 11 29.62 -7.90 -1.28
N TYR A 12 28.44 -8.30 -1.75
CA TYR A 12 27.26 -7.45 -1.85
C TYR A 12 26.86 -6.85 -0.51
N VAL A 13 26.71 -7.69 0.52
CA VAL A 13 26.27 -7.26 1.86
C VAL A 13 27.24 -6.25 2.47
N LEU A 14 28.56 -6.46 2.32
CA LEU A 14 29.58 -5.55 2.82
C LEU A 14 29.54 -4.19 2.10
N CYS A 15 29.38 -4.20 0.77
CA CYS A 15 29.25 -2.97 -0.01
C CYS A 15 27.97 -2.20 0.35
N LEU A 16 26.86 -2.92 0.53
CA LEU A 16 25.59 -2.37 0.94
C LEU A 16 25.68 -1.70 2.32
N ASP A 17 26.29 -2.38 3.31
CA ASP A 17 26.47 -1.83 4.65
C ASP A 17 27.37 -0.59 4.64
N ALA A 18 28.44 -0.60 3.85
CA ALA A 18 29.30 0.57 3.68
C ALA A 18 28.51 1.75 3.08
N ALA A 19 27.74 1.53 2.01
CA ALA A 19 26.91 2.58 1.40
C ALA A 19 25.86 3.12 2.37
N ARG A 20 25.23 2.26 3.17
CA ARG A 20 24.31 2.67 4.24
C ARG A 20 24.99 3.57 5.26
N GLN A 21 26.19 3.23 5.72
CA GLN A 21 26.93 4.07 6.65
C GLN A 21 27.29 5.44 6.05
N PHE A 22 27.61 5.51 4.75
CA PHE A 22 27.79 6.78 4.06
C PHE A 22 26.49 7.59 3.95
N ALA A 23 25.35 6.92 3.72
CA ALA A 23 24.04 7.56 3.70
C ALA A 23 23.68 8.15 5.07
N GLU A 24 23.85 7.39 6.15
CA GLU A 24 23.58 7.80 7.54
C GLU A 24 24.59 8.83 8.07
N SER A 25 25.77 8.94 7.43
CA SER A 25 26.82 9.86 7.86
C SER A 25 26.35 11.31 7.78
N ARG A 26 26.60 12.04 8.88
CA ARG A 26 26.42 13.49 8.97
C ARG A 26 27.66 14.27 8.50
N VAL A 27 28.70 13.56 8.07
CA VAL A 27 29.95 14.16 7.58
C VAL A 27 29.79 14.47 6.08
N GLY A 28 29.51 15.73 5.77
CA GLY A 28 29.32 16.20 4.39
C GLY A 28 27.92 16.75 4.15
N GLN A 29 27.63 17.07 2.88
CA GLN A 29 26.33 17.62 2.46
C GLN A 29 25.32 16.50 2.17
N ALA A 30 24.03 16.84 2.20
CA ALA A 30 22.92 15.89 1.98
C ALA A 30 23.02 15.16 0.63
N GLU A 31 23.56 15.81 -0.40
CA GLU A 31 23.76 15.25 -1.73
C GLU A 31 24.64 14.00 -1.70
N ARG A 32 25.68 13.97 -0.86
CA ARG A 32 26.52 12.77 -0.71
C ARG A 32 25.74 11.60 -0.14
N SER A 33 24.90 11.86 0.85
CA SER A 33 24.04 10.84 1.44
C SER A 33 23.00 10.34 0.43
N MET A 34 22.41 11.24 -0.36
CA MET A 34 21.48 10.88 -1.44
C MET A 34 22.19 10.03 -2.52
N CYS A 35 23.40 10.39 -2.94
CA CYS A 35 24.17 9.54 -3.86
C CYS A 35 24.46 8.16 -3.27
N ALA A 36 24.74 8.05 -1.97
CA ALA A 36 24.91 6.74 -1.32
C ALA A 36 23.61 5.92 -1.32
N VAL A 37 22.46 6.57 -1.11
CA VAL A 37 21.12 5.97 -1.23
C VAL A 37 20.84 5.52 -2.67
N ASP A 38 21.26 6.28 -3.69
CA ASP A 38 21.15 5.87 -5.10
C ASP A 38 21.99 4.62 -5.37
N LEU A 39 23.22 4.58 -4.87
CA LEU A 39 24.08 3.40 -4.99
C LEU A 39 23.45 2.16 -4.34
N MET A 40 22.81 2.31 -3.18
CA MET A 40 22.04 1.24 -2.55
C MET A 40 20.87 0.83 -3.45
N GLY A 41 20.02 1.78 -3.84
CA GLY A 41 18.81 1.52 -4.60
C GLY A 41 19.07 0.87 -5.97
N ASP A 42 20.04 1.39 -6.71
CA ASP A 42 20.42 0.90 -8.04
C ASP A 42 21.07 -0.49 -8.00
N SER A 43 21.58 -0.90 -6.84
CA SER A 43 22.14 -2.24 -6.66
C SER A 43 21.09 -3.36 -6.83
N VAL A 44 19.79 -3.06 -6.73
CA VAL A 44 18.71 -4.01 -7.02
C VAL A 44 18.80 -4.55 -8.45
N GLY A 45 19.29 -3.75 -9.39
CA GLY A 45 19.52 -4.20 -10.77
C GLY A 45 20.61 -5.26 -10.90
N CYS A 46 21.57 -5.29 -9.97
CA CYS A 46 22.56 -6.37 -9.90
C CYS A 46 21.91 -7.67 -9.42
N LEU A 47 21.04 -7.60 -8.41
CA LEU A 47 20.29 -8.75 -7.90
C LEU A 47 19.40 -9.36 -8.98
N ALA A 48 18.67 -8.55 -9.74
CA ALA A 48 17.86 -9.00 -10.87
C ALA A 48 18.70 -9.69 -11.95
N ARG A 49 19.86 -9.12 -12.30
CA ARG A 49 20.78 -9.72 -13.27
C ARG A 49 21.34 -11.05 -12.80
N TRP A 50 21.74 -11.16 -11.54
CA TRP A 50 22.24 -12.41 -10.97
C TRP A 50 21.16 -13.49 -10.91
N SER A 51 19.93 -13.12 -10.56
CA SER A 51 18.75 -14.00 -10.58
C SER A 51 18.52 -14.57 -11.98
N GLN A 52 18.58 -13.72 -13.02
CA GLN A 52 18.40 -14.17 -14.40
C GLN A 52 19.54 -15.10 -14.86
N ASN A 53 20.80 -14.73 -14.58
CA ASN A 53 21.95 -15.54 -14.95
C ASN A 53 21.94 -16.92 -14.26
N ALA A 54 21.46 -16.98 -13.00
CA ALA A 54 21.32 -18.22 -12.25
C ALA A 54 20.34 -19.20 -12.93
N LYS A 55 19.28 -18.68 -13.56
CA LYS A 55 18.30 -19.50 -14.29
C LYS A 55 18.86 -20.06 -15.61
N GLU A 56 19.79 -19.33 -16.24
CA GLU A 56 20.30 -19.66 -17.57
C GLU A 56 21.56 -20.53 -17.56
N ALA A 57 22.41 -20.40 -16.54
CA ALA A 57 23.79 -20.92 -16.58
C ALA A 57 24.11 -22.03 -15.56
N MET A 58 23.21 -22.34 -14.61
CA MET A 58 23.49 -23.24 -13.49
C MET A 58 22.58 -24.46 -13.43
N GLY A 59 23.03 -25.52 -12.78
CA GLY A 59 22.20 -26.67 -12.43
C GLY A 59 21.12 -26.30 -11.41
N GLU A 60 20.05 -27.10 -11.32
CA GLU A 60 18.86 -26.78 -10.51
C GLU A 60 19.18 -26.49 -9.03
N GLU A 61 20.07 -27.27 -8.41
CA GLU A 61 20.43 -27.13 -6.99
C GLU A 61 21.25 -25.85 -6.69
N GLU A 62 22.23 -25.54 -7.52
CA GLU A 62 23.04 -24.31 -7.39
C GLU A 62 22.22 -23.06 -7.68
N SER A 63 21.30 -23.15 -8.65
CA SER A 63 20.36 -22.08 -9.00
C SER A 63 19.40 -21.78 -7.85
N ALA A 64 18.86 -22.81 -7.20
CA ALA A 64 17.97 -22.67 -6.05
C ALA A 64 18.65 -21.96 -4.88
N LYS A 65 19.87 -22.41 -4.52
CA LYS A 65 20.65 -21.78 -3.44
C LYS A 65 20.97 -20.32 -3.74
N LEU A 66 21.41 -20.00 -4.97
CA LEU A 66 21.70 -18.63 -5.35
C LEU A 66 20.43 -17.75 -5.35
N SER A 67 19.27 -18.30 -5.70
CA SER A 67 17.99 -17.57 -5.61
C SER A 67 17.61 -17.24 -4.17
N GLU A 68 17.86 -18.16 -3.23
CA GLU A 68 17.67 -17.92 -1.79
C GLU A 68 18.60 -16.81 -1.29
N ASP A 69 19.91 -16.92 -1.60
CA ASP A 69 20.92 -15.90 -1.25
C ASP A 69 20.54 -14.52 -1.81
N ILE A 70 20.04 -14.45 -3.06
CA ILE A 70 19.58 -13.20 -3.68
C ILE A 70 18.35 -12.63 -2.95
N GLY A 71 17.42 -13.48 -2.53
CA GLY A 71 16.28 -13.07 -1.71
C GLY A 71 16.73 -12.46 -0.39
N GLU A 72 17.66 -13.10 0.30
CA GLU A 72 18.24 -12.54 1.54
C GLU A 72 18.96 -11.21 1.29
N MET A 73 19.76 -11.12 0.23
CA MET A 73 20.44 -9.87 -0.16
C MET A 73 19.44 -8.74 -0.46
N TRP A 74 18.33 -9.05 -1.14
CA TRP A 74 17.26 -8.09 -1.37
C TRP A 74 16.63 -7.62 -0.06
N LEU A 75 16.33 -8.54 0.87
CA LEU A 75 15.77 -8.18 2.16
C LEU A 75 16.72 -7.27 2.95
N ARG A 76 18.04 -7.57 2.92
CA ARG A 76 19.06 -6.70 3.54
C ARG A 76 19.12 -5.32 2.90
N LEU A 77 18.97 -5.23 1.57
CA LEU A 77 18.91 -3.95 0.85
C LEU A 77 17.74 -3.09 1.35
N VAL A 78 16.52 -3.64 1.36
CA VAL A 78 15.33 -2.88 1.74
C VAL A 78 15.33 -2.53 3.23
N GLN A 79 15.85 -3.40 4.10
CA GLN A 79 16.09 -3.09 5.52
C GLN A 79 17.14 -1.98 5.70
N GLY A 80 18.19 -1.99 4.87
CA GLY A 80 19.21 -0.95 4.88
C GLY A 80 18.62 0.41 4.52
N LEU A 81 17.85 0.48 3.43
CA LEU A 81 17.15 1.70 3.01
C LEU A 81 16.12 2.16 4.04
N GLN A 82 15.38 1.24 4.67
CA GLN A 82 14.41 1.56 5.73
C GLN A 82 15.04 2.35 6.88
N LYS A 83 16.27 2.01 7.29
CA LYS A 83 16.98 2.77 8.34
C LYS A 83 17.28 4.20 7.92
N VAL A 84 17.67 4.42 6.66
CA VAL A 84 17.93 5.76 6.12
C VAL A 84 16.62 6.55 5.92
N CYS A 85 15.47 5.88 5.75
CA CYS A 85 14.15 6.52 5.73
C CYS A 85 13.77 7.20 7.06
N LEU A 86 14.58 7.05 8.11
CA LEU A 86 14.40 7.73 9.40
C LEU A 86 15.38 8.90 9.57
N ASP A 87 16.13 9.30 8.53
CA ASP A 87 17.10 10.38 8.63
C ASP A 87 16.45 11.72 9.03
N GLN A 88 17.15 12.48 9.87
CA GLN A 88 16.69 13.79 10.32
C GLN A 88 16.56 14.80 9.17
N ARG A 89 17.43 14.70 8.16
CA ARG A 89 17.47 15.56 6.97
C ARG A 89 16.35 15.13 6.02
N GLU A 90 15.39 16.01 5.82
CA GLU A 90 14.23 15.78 4.95
C GLU A 90 14.59 15.27 3.56
N GLN A 91 15.56 15.89 2.90
CA GLN A 91 15.98 15.51 1.55
C GLN A 91 16.47 14.05 1.51
N VAL A 92 17.34 13.67 2.45
CA VAL A 92 17.87 12.28 2.54
C VAL A 92 16.75 11.31 2.88
N ARG A 93 15.88 11.68 3.82
CA ARG A 93 14.76 10.86 4.28
C ARG A 93 13.76 10.56 3.16
N ASN A 94 13.28 11.61 2.49
CA ASN A 94 12.30 11.48 1.41
C ASN A 94 12.92 10.77 0.19
N HIS A 95 14.18 11.06 -0.15
CA HIS A 95 14.90 10.35 -1.21
C HIS A 95 15.05 8.86 -0.91
N SER A 96 15.33 8.51 0.35
CA SER A 96 15.40 7.11 0.80
C SER A 96 14.06 6.39 0.71
N LEU A 97 12.94 7.05 1.03
CA LEU A 97 11.60 6.47 0.85
C LEU A 97 11.30 6.19 -0.63
N LEU A 98 11.68 7.09 -1.53
CA LEU A 98 11.51 6.89 -2.97
C LEU A 98 12.41 5.78 -3.51
N SER A 99 13.65 5.69 -3.03
CA SER A 99 14.58 4.60 -3.36
C SER A 99 14.08 3.25 -2.82
N LEU A 100 13.58 3.21 -1.58
CA LEU A 100 12.94 2.03 -0.99
C LEU A 100 11.74 1.58 -1.83
N GLN A 101 10.85 2.51 -2.20
CA GLN A 101 9.72 2.20 -3.07
C GLN A 101 10.20 1.62 -4.41
N LYS A 102 11.23 2.19 -5.03
CA LYS A 102 11.82 1.68 -6.27
C LYS A 102 12.30 0.23 -6.10
N CYS A 103 13.00 -0.09 -5.01
CA CYS A 103 13.47 -1.45 -4.74
C CYS A 103 12.35 -2.45 -4.41
N LEU A 104 11.21 -1.99 -3.87
CA LEU A 104 10.05 -2.82 -3.58
C LEU A 104 9.18 -3.04 -4.84
N THR A 105 9.09 -2.06 -5.74
CA THR A 105 8.24 -2.18 -6.93
C THR A 105 9.00 -2.59 -8.20
N GLY A 106 10.34 -2.50 -8.19
CA GLY A 106 11.22 -2.78 -9.32
C GLY A 106 11.95 -4.12 -9.19
N VAL A 107 11.32 -5.13 -8.59
CA VAL A 107 11.88 -6.47 -8.44
C VAL A 107 11.67 -7.36 -9.68
N ASP A 108 11.31 -6.77 -10.82
CA ASP A 108 11.10 -7.49 -12.07
C ASP A 108 12.34 -8.36 -12.40
N GLY A 109 12.14 -9.68 -12.42
CA GLY A 109 13.21 -10.67 -12.65
C GLY A 109 13.81 -11.32 -11.40
N ILE A 110 13.49 -10.84 -10.19
CA ILE A 110 13.82 -11.52 -8.93
C ILE A 110 12.62 -12.36 -8.48
N ASN A 111 12.80 -13.66 -8.34
CA ASN A 111 11.74 -14.54 -7.86
C ASN A 111 11.77 -14.60 -6.32
N LEU A 112 11.02 -13.71 -5.66
CA LEU A 112 10.96 -13.65 -4.21
C LEU A 112 9.82 -14.56 -3.68
N PRO A 113 10.09 -15.46 -2.73
CA PRO A 113 9.04 -16.31 -2.15
C PRO A 113 8.06 -15.47 -1.32
N HIS A 114 6.80 -15.91 -1.24
CA HIS A 114 5.75 -15.20 -0.51
C HIS A 114 6.11 -14.92 0.96
N ASP A 115 6.79 -15.86 1.64
CA ASP A 115 7.22 -15.67 3.03
C ASP A 115 8.20 -14.51 3.21
N LEU A 116 9.02 -14.24 2.19
CA LEU A 116 9.97 -13.13 2.21
C LEU A 116 9.24 -11.79 2.02
N TRP A 117 8.18 -11.77 1.22
CA TRP A 117 7.29 -10.60 1.12
C TRP A 117 6.55 -10.33 2.43
N LEU A 118 6.03 -11.36 3.09
CA LEU A 118 5.40 -11.21 4.40
C LEU A 118 6.39 -10.65 5.43
N GLN A 119 7.62 -11.17 5.47
CA GLN A 119 8.69 -10.62 6.29
C GLN A 119 9.03 -9.18 5.92
N CYS A 120 9.02 -8.82 4.64
CA CYS A 120 9.24 -7.46 4.19
C CYS A 120 8.14 -6.50 4.70
N PHE A 121 6.87 -6.90 4.65
CA PHE A 121 5.80 -6.10 5.23
C PHE A 121 6.02 -5.84 6.71
N ASP A 122 6.30 -6.88 7.49
CA ASP A 122 6.46 -6.76 8.94
C ASP A 122 7.72 -6.00 9.34
N LEU A 123 8.89 -6.39 8.80
CA LEU A 123 10.21 -5.91 9.23
C LEU A 123 10.66 -4.61 8.55
N VAL A 124 10.01 -4.23 7.44
CA VAL A 124 10.44 -3.09 6.63
C VAL A 124 9.31 -2.08 6.51
N ILE A 125 8.20 -2.45 5.87
CA ILE A 125 7.14 -1.48 5.53
C ILE A 125 6.40 -1.01 6.79
N PHE A 126 5.92 -1.93 7.62
CA PHE A 126 5.21 -1.60 8.85
C PHE A 126 6.14 -0.97 9.89
N THR A 127 7.35 -1.50 10.07
CA THR A 127 8.37 -0.88 10.93
C THR A 127 8.66 0.55 10.50
N MET A 128 8.90 0.81 9.21
CA MET A 128 9.12 2.16 8.68
C MET A 128 7.96 3.11 8.99
N LEU A 129 6.72 2.67 8.78
CA LEU A 129 5.54 3.49 9.05
C LEU A 129 5.36 3.78 10.54
N ASP A 130 5.55 2.77 11.40
CA ASP A 130 5.41 2.91 12.84
C ASP A 130 6.51 3.84 13.40
N ASP A 131 7.76 3.70 12.95
CA ASP A 131 8.89 4.57 13.36
C ASP A 131 8.68 6.02 12.91
N LEU A 132 8.25 6.26 11.66
CA LEU A 132 7.95 7.61 11.16
C LEU A 132 6.77 8.25 11.90
N HIS A 133 5.75 7.45 12.24
CA HIS A 133 4.64 7.89 13.05
C HIS A 133 5.12 8.35 14.43
N GLU A 134 5.96 7.55 15.11
CA GLU A 134 6.55 7.91 16.40
C GLU A 134 7.39 9.19 16.32
N ILE A 135 8.21 9.34 15.28
CA ILE A 135 8.98 10.56 15.03
C ILE A 135 8.06 11.78 14.86
N ALA A 136 6.98 11.64 14.10
CA ALA A 136 6.02 12.72 13.85
C ALA A 136 5.21 13.12 15.10
N GLN A 137 4.93 12.15 15.98
CA GLN A 137 4.29 12.39 17.28
C GLN A 137 5.27 12.89 18.35
N GLY A 138 6.57 12.69 18.14
CA GLY A 138 7.64 13.10 19.04
C GLY A 138 7.69 14.62 19.25
N ARG A 139 8.12 15.03 20.45
CA ARG A 139 8.29 16.46 20.80
C ARG A 139 9.57 17.09 20.23
N GLN A 140 10.41 16.29 19.59
CA GLN A 140 11.72 16.72 19.10
C GLN A 140 11.54 17.57 17.83
N ASN A 141 11.82 18.87 17.90
CA ASN A 141 11.69 19.82 16.78
C ASN A 141 12.80 19.69 15.72
N ASN A 142 13.49 18.55 15.73
CA ASN A 142 14.67 18.25 14.93
C ASN A 142 14.30 17.76 13.52
N TYR A 143 13.07 17.27 13.34
CA TYR A 143 12.52 16.84 12.06
C TYR A 143 11.66 17.95 11.45
N ARG A 144 11.97 18.31 10.20
CA ARG A 144 11.19 19.25 9.40
C ARG A 144 10.38 18.52 8.34
N ASN A 145 9.26 19.12 7.97
CA ASN A 145 8.33 18.68 6.92
C ASN A 145 7.98 17.19 7.00
N MET A 146 7.64 16.73 8.21
CA MET A 146 7.16 15.36 8.40
C MET A 146 5.85 15.11 7.67
N GLU A 147 5.04 16.15 7.46
CA GLU A 147 3.80 16.10 6.68
C GLU A 147 4.01 15.45 5.31
N GLU A 148 5.02 15.89 4.56
CA GLU A 148 5.34 15.36 3.23
C GLU A 148 5.91 13.95 3.30
N THR A 149 6.82 13.70 4.26
CA THR A 149 7.40 12.37 4.48
C THR A 149 6.31 11.32 4.73
N LEU A 150 5.31 11.63 5.56
CA LEU A 150 4.22 10.71 5.88
C LEU A 150 3.33 10.43 4.66
N VAL A 151 3.11 11.42 3.80
CA VAL A 151 2.37 11.24 2.53
C VAL A 151 3.12 10.28 1.60
N ILE A 152 4.45 10.42 1.47
CA ILE A 152 5.27 9.50 0.66
C ILE A 152 5.19 8.07 1.23
N ALA A 153 5.30 7.92 2.56
CA ALA A 153 5.30 6.63 3.23
C ALA A 153 3.97 5.87 3.05
N VAL A 154 2.82 6.53 3.18
CA VAL A 154 1.52 5.87 3.00
C VAL A 154 1.24 5.54 1.52
N LYS A 155 1.74 6.36 0.59
CA LYS A 155 1.69 6.06 -0.86
C LYS A 155 2.53 4.82 -1.19
N LEU A 156 3.72 4.69 -0.60
CA LEU A 156 4.56 3.49 -0.73
C LEU A 156 3.81 2.24 -0.24
N LEU A 157 3.21 2.28 0.95
CA LEU A 157 2.41 1.17 1.49
C LEU A 157 1.32 0.73 0.52
N SER A 158 0.47 1.67 0.09
CA SER A 158 -0.66 1.35 -0.79
C SER A 158 -0.17 0.80 -2.14
N LYS A 159 0.89 1.39 -2.70
CA LYS A 159 1.45 0.95 -3.98
C LYS A 159 1.99 -0.49 -3.92
N VAL A 160 2.79 -0.81 -2.90
CA VAL A 160 3.37 -2.15 -2.74
C VAL A 160 2.29 -3.19 -2.42
N PHE A 161 1.33 -2.84 -1.56
CA PHE A 161 0.19 -3.73 -1.27
C PHE A 161 -0.62 -4.05 -2.53
N LEU A 162 -0.96 -3.04 -3.34
CA LEU A 162 -1.71 -3.22 -4.57
C LEU A 162 -0.94 -4.00 -5.64
N LEU A 163 0.38 -3.78 -5.74
CA LEU A 163 1.24 -4.54 -6.65
C LEU A 163 1.19 -6.04 -6.33
N LEU A 164 1.26 -6.40 -5.06
CA LEU A 164 1.34 -7.78 -4.61
C LEU A 164 -0.02 -8.44 -4.38
N LEU A 165 -1.11 -7.66 -4.38
CA LEU A 165 -2.47 -8.11 -4.09
C LEU A 165 -2.85 -9.43 -4.81
N PRO A 166 -2.56 -9.62 -6.11
CA PRO A 166 -2.92 -10.86 -6.83
C PRO A 166 -2.31 -12.12 -6.21
N GLU A 167 -1.10 -12.01 -5.65
CA GLU A 167 -0.34 -13.11 -5.05
C GLU A 167 -0.70 -13.26 -3.57
N ILE A 168 -0.65 -12.17 -2.80
CA ILE A 168 -0.86 -12.23 -1.34
C ILE A 168 -2.32 -12.53 -0.96
N ALA A 169 -3.30 -12.23 -1.81
CA ALA A 169 -4.71 -12.52 -1.54
C ALA A 169 -5.01 -14.02 -1.44
N GLN A 170 -4.13 -14.87 -1.98
CA GLN A 170 -4.27 -16.33 -1.94
C GLN A 170 -3.69 -16.94 -0.66
N LEU A 171 -2.99 -16.14 0.15
CA LEU A 171 -2.33 -16.60 1.37
C LEU A 171 -3.33 -16.72 2.52
N THR A 172 -3.15 -17.75 3.36
CA THR A 172 -3.96 -17.94 4.57
C THR A 172 -3.77 -16.81 5.60
N THR A 173 -2.65 -16.10 5.53
CA THR A 173 -2.31 -14.95 6.39
C THR A 173 -2.79 -13.61 5.86
N PHE A 174 -3.46 -13.57 4.70
CA PHE A 174 -3.88 -12.33 4.04
C PHE A 174 -4.72 -11.43 4.95
N CYS A 175 -5.69 -11.97 5.68
CA CYS A 175 -6.54 -11.18 6.58
C CYS A 175 -5.70 -10.43 7.63
N LYS A 176 -4.69 -11.09 8.21
CA LYS A 176 -3.78 -10.47 9.19
C LYS A 176 -2.98 -9.33 8.55
N LEU A 177 -2.45 -9.56 7.34
CA LEU A 177 -1.71 -8.55 6.60
C LEU A 177 -2.60 -7.34 6.27
N TRP A 178 -3.82 -7.57 5.78
CA TRP A 178 -4.77 -6.53 5.45
C TRP A 178 -5.17 -5.68 6.66
N VAL A 179 -5.48 -6.31 7.80
CA VAL A 179 -5.71 -5.59 9.07
C VAL A 179 -4.48 -4.76 9.47
N GLY A 180 -3.27 -5.29 9.23
CA GLY A 180 -2.02 -4.55 9.39
C GLY A 180 -1.97 -3.26 8.58
N VAL A 181 -2.34 -3.33 7.28
CA VAL A 181 -2.43 -2.17 6.37
C VAL A 181 -3.45 -1.14 6.87
N LEU A 182 -4.68 -1.58 7.17
CA LEU A 182 -5.76 -0.74 7.66
C LEU A 182 -5.38 -0.01 8.96
N SER A 183 -4.78 -0.73 9.92
CA SER A 183 -4.34 -0.17 11.20
C SER A 183 -3.33 0.96 11.01
N ARG A 184 -2.37 0.83 10.07
CA ARG A 184 -1.38 1.89 9.81
C ARG A 184 -2.01 3.07 9.07
N MET A 185 -2.92 2.85 8.11
CA MET A 185 -3.68 3.93 7.47
C MET A 185 -4.49 4.71 8.51
N GLU A 186 -5.16 4.03 9.44
CA GLU A 186 -5.90 4.66 10.54
C GLU A 186 -4.99 5.49 11.47
N LYS A 187 -3.82 4.95 11.84
CA LYS A 187 -2.81 5.70 12.60
C LYS A 187 -2.42 6.98 11.88
N TYR A 188 -2.14 6.90 10.58
CA TYR A 188 -1.73 8.03 9.74
C TYR A 188 -2.84 9.08 9.59
N LEU A 189 -4.10 8.67 9.49
CA LEU A 189 -5.25 9.60 9.51
C LEU A 189 -5.31 10.42 10.81
N LYS A 190 -4.96 9.80 11.94
CA LYS A 190 -5.02 10.41 13.28
C LYS A 190 -3.76 11.19 13.67
N VAL A 191 -2.70 11.12 12.86
CA VAL A 191 -1.44 11.84 13.12
C VAL A 191 -1.70 13.33 13.25
N LYS A 192 -1.08 13.91 14.27
CA LYS A 192 -0.93 15.36 14.42
C LYS A 192 0.55 15.73 14.36
N VAL A 193 0.95 16.47 13.34
CA VAL A 193 2.32 17.00 13.24
C VAL A 193 2.33 18.37 13.91
N LYS A 194 3.18 18.55 14.92
CA LYS A 194 3.26 19.79 15.72
C LYS A 194 1.89 20.24 16.27
N GLY A 195 1.05 19.28 16.66
CA GLY A 195 -0.28 19.51 17.23
C GLY A 195 -1.39 19.84 16.22
N LYS A 196 -1.07 19.93 14.92
CA LYS A 196 -2.05 20.20 13.86
C LYS A 196 -2.35 18.93 13.07
N LYS A 197 -3.61 18.78 12.67
CA LYS A 197 -4.00 17.78 11.67
C LYS A 197 -3.43 18.19 10.31
N ASN A 198 -3.07 17.19 9.50
CA ASN A 198 -2.59 17.41 8.13
C ASN A 198 -3.70 17.00 7.16
N GLU A 199 -4.43 17.97 6.64
CA GLU A 199 -5.56 17.75 5.72
C GLU A 199 -5.15 16.98 4.46
N ILE A 200 -4.00 17.33 3.86
CA ILE A 200 -3.44 16.66 2.68
C ILE A 200 -3.18 15.17 2.97
N LEU A 201 -2.62 14.85 4.14
CA LEU A 201 -2.39 13.46 4.54
C LEU A 201 -3.72 12.73 4.74
N GLN A 202 -4.70 13.37 5.36
CA GLN A 202 -6.01 12.76 5.57
C GLN A 202 -6.71 12.46 4.25
N GLU A 203 -6.76 13.43 3.33
CA GLU A 203 -7.28 13.24 1.97
C GLU A 203 -6.56 12.11 1.24
N THR A 204 -5.23 12.11 1.30
CA THR A 204 -4.41 11.04 0.68
C THR A 204 -4.76 9.67 1.25
N VAL A 205 -4.89 9.52 2.57
CA VAL A 205 -5.26 8.24 3.20
C VAL A 205 -6.63 7.77 2.73
N HIS A 206 -7.62 8.67 2.69
CA HIS A 206 -8.97 8.33 2.21
C HIS A 206 -8.97 7.89 0.75
N GLU A 207 -8.28 8.64 -0.12
CA GLU A 207 -8.20 8.33 -1.55
C GLU A 207 -7.51 6.98 -1.80
N LEU A 208 -6.37 6.72 -1.14
CA LEU A 208 -5.65 5.46 -1.26
C LEU A 208 -6.46 4.28 -0.73
N LEU A 209 -7.15 4.45 0.41
CA LEU A 209 -8.00 3.40 0.96
C LEU A 209 -9.17 3.10 0.01
N LYS A 210 -9.85 4.13 -0.51
CA LYS A 210 -10.92 3.97 -1.49
C LYS A 210 -10.46 3.20 -2.72
N ASN A 211 -9.32 3.60 -3.29
CA ASN A 211 -8.73 2.93 -4.44
C ASN A 211 -8.43 1.46 -4.11
N THR A 212 -7.81 1.21 -2.94
CA THR A 212 -7.47 -0.14 -2.50
C THR A 212 -8.71 -1.03 -2.39
N LEU A 213 -9.78 -0.55 -1.78
CA LEU A 213 -11.04 -1.28 -1.66
C LEU A 213 -11.69 -1.55 -3.01
N LEU A 214 -11.66 -0.58 -3.94
CA LEU A 214 -12.17 -0.76 -5.30
C LEU A 214 -11.40 -1.83 -6.07
N VAL A 215 -10.07 -1.86 -5.94
CA VAL A 215 -9.24 -2.91 -6.56
C VAL A 215 -9.51 -4.27 -5.91
N MET A 216 -9.59 -4.35 -4.58
CA MET A 216 -9.94 -5.61 -3.90
C MET A 216 -11.33 -6.12 -4.30
N LYS A 217 -12.29 -5.23 -4.53
CA LYS A 217 -13.61 -5.57 -5.08
C LYS A 217 -13.49 -6.10 -6.51
N SER A 218 -12.75 -5.42 -7.39
CA SER A 218 -12.64 -5.84 -8.80
C SER A 218 -11.91 -7.17 -8.98
N TRP A 219 -10.97 -7.48 -8.09
CA TRP A 219 -10.29 -8.78 -8.01
C TRP A 219 -11.12 -9.88 -7.35
N GLY A 220 -12.31 -9.57 -6.83
CA GLY A 220 -13.16 -10.55 -6.14
C GLY A 220 -12.60 -11.00 -4.79
N VAL A 221 -11.67 -10.23 -4.21
CA VAL A 221 -11.11 -10.50 -2.87
C VAL A 221 -12.06 -9.99 -1.79
N LEU A 222 -12.61 -8.79 -1.97
CA LEU A 222 -13.56 -8.18 -1.03
C LEU A 222 -14.99 -8.52 -1.45
N VAL A 223 -15.48 -9.66 -0.99
CA VAL A 223 -16.84 -10.16 -1.28
C VAL A 223 -17.63 -10.33 0.01
N GLN A 224 -18.89 -9.93 -0.01
CA GLN A 224 -19.83 -10.19 1.05
C GLN A 224 -20.23 -11.68 1.01
N SER A 225 -19.66 -12.50 1.90
CA SER A 225 -20.03 -13.90 2.03
C SER A 225 -21.07 -14.07 3.14
N SER A 226 -22.14 -14.80 2.85
CA SER A 226 -23.18 -15.18 3.82
C SER A 226 -22.80 -16.41 4.67
N ALA A 227 -21.56 -16.90 4.55
CA ALA A 227 -21.08 -18.05 5.30
C ALA A 227 -20.82 -17.67 6.77
N SER A 228 -21.80 -18.02 7.60
CA SER A 228 -21.81 -17.91 9.05
C SER A 228 -20.74 -18.81 9.66
N GLY A 229 -19.54 -18.29 9.89
CA GLY A 229 -18.48 -19.03 10.58
C GLY A 229 -17.11 -18.37 10.52
N GLY A 230 -16.90 -17.35 11.35
CA GLY A 230 -15.63 -16.62 11.51
C GLY A 230 -15.73 -15.16 11.06
N ASP A 231 -14.95 -14.26 11.67
CA ASP A 231 -14.84 -12.85 11.25
C ASP A 231 -14.42 -12.81 9.77
N SER A 232 -15.39 -12.65 8.88
CA SER A 232 -15.14 -12.66 7.45
C SER A 232 -14.24 -11.47 7.09
N LEU A 233 -13.40 -11.61 6.05
CA LEU A 233 -12.58 -10.50 5.55
C LEU A 233 -13.42 -9.23 5.33
N TRP A 234 -14.67 -9.42 4.89
CA TRP A 234 -15.67 -8.36 4.74
C TRP A 234 -15.95 -7.63 6.06
N GLU A 235 -16.35 -8.34 7.11
CA GLU A 235 -16.66 -7.76 8.43
C GLU A 235 -15.44 -7.07 9.04
N LEU A 236 -14.26 -7.71 8.98
CA LEU A 236 -13.01 -7.11 9.44
C LEU A 236 -12.68 -5.82 8.70
N THR A 237 -12.88 -5.80 7.38
CA THR A 237 -12.64 -4.61 6.57
C THR A 237 -13.53 -3.46 7.03
N TRP A 238 -14.83 -3.68 7.12
CA TRP A 238 -15.76 -2.59 7.45
C TRP A 238 -15.70 -2.16 8.92
N LEU A 239 -15.31 -3.04 9.84
CA LEU A 239 -15.01 -2.68 11.23
C LEU A 239 -13.95 -1.57 11.31
N HIS A 240 -12.87 -1.73 10.54
CA HIS A 240 -11.77 -0.75 10.50
C HIS A 240 -12.09 0.44 9.61
N VAL A 241 -12.62 0.23 8.40
CA VAL A 241 -12.92 1.29 7.43
C VAL A 241 -13.93 2.28 8.00
N ASN A 242 -14.94 1.84 8.75
CA ASN A 242 -15.91 2.74 9.38
C ASN A 242 -15.27 3.67 10.43
N THR A 243 -14.11 3.31 10.99
CA THR A 243 -13.34 4.19 11.88
C THR A 243 -12.56 5.25 11.11
N ILE A 244 -12.20 4.96 9.86
CA ILE A 244 -11.46 5.87 8.97
C ILE A 244 -12.44 6.79 8.23
N ALA A 245 -13.39 6.21 7.48
CA ALA A 245 -14.42 6.90 6.72
C ALA A 245 -15.72 6.06 6.63
N PRO A 246 -16.76 6.38 7.41
CA PRO A 246 -18.05 5.68 7.39
C PRO A 246 -18.77 5.71 6.03
N SER A 247 -18.59 6.78 5.23
CA SER A 247 -19.24 6.92 3.92
C SER A 247 -18.67 5.98 2.85
N LEU A 248 -17.48 5.42 3.09
CA LEU A 248 -16.72 4.72 2.06
C LEU A 248 -17.40 3.43 1.59
N GLN A 249 -18.21 2.79 2.45
CA GLN A 249 -18.95 1.59 2.09
C GLN A 249 -19.95 1.84 0.96
N ALA A 250 -20.76 2.89 1.07
CA ALA A 250 -21.72 3.27 0.04
C ALA A 250 -21.03 3.72 -1.26
N GLU A 251 -19.85 4.34 -1.16
CA GLU A 251 -19.07 4.75 -2.33
C GLU A 251 -18.47 3.57 -3.11
N VAL A 252 -18.04 2.50 -2.41
CA VAL A 252 -17.44 1.31 -3.04
C VAL A 252 -18.51 0.30 -3.47
N PHE A 253 -19.63 0.23 -2.74
CA PHE A 253 -20.75 -0.70 -2.97
C PHE A 253 -22.11 0.03 -3.01
N PRO A 254 -22.40 0.80 -4.07
CA PRO A 254 -23.63 1.59 -4.16
C PRO A 254 -24.91 0.74 -4.29
N ASP A 255 -24.80 -0.51 -4.76
CA ASP A 255 -25.93 -1.43 -4.93
C ASP A 255 -26.40 -2.09 -3.62
N GLN A 256 -25.66 -1.87 -2.52
CA GLN A 256 -25.95 -2.45 -1.20
C GLN A 256 -26.51 -1.43 -0.21
N ASP A 257 -26.79 -0.21 -0.67
CA ASP A 257 -27.39 0.83 0.15
C ASP A 257 -28.87 0.47 0.41
N PRO A 258 -29.30 0.19 1.66
CA PRO A 258 -30.69 -0.16 1.92
C PRO A 258 -31.68 0.97 1.59
N GLU A 259 -31.19 2.20 1.40
CA GLU A 259 -32.00 3.35 0.94
C GLU A 259 -32.25 3.36 -0.58
N ARG A 260 -31.61 2.48 -1.37
CA ARG A 260 -31.86 2.35 -2.81
C ARG A 260 -32.49 0.99 -3.15
N SER A 261 -33.66 0.70 -2.59
CA SER A 261 -34.56 -0.28 -3.20
C SER A 261 -35.01 0.22 -4.58
N PRO A 262 -35.02 -0.60 -5.66
CA PRO A 262 -35.53 -0.17 -6.95
C PRO A 262 -37.04 0.04 -6.81
N HIS A 263 -37.48 1.29 -6.80
CA HIS A 263 -38.88 1.63 -7.01
C HIS A 263 -39.28 1.10 -8.39
N LYS A 264 -40.03 -0.01 -8.40
CA LYS A 264 -40.91 -0.38 -9.50
C LYS A 264 -41.85 0.80 -9.76
N LEU A 265 -41.79 1.34 -10.97
CA LEU A 265 -42.84 2.17 -11.57
C LEU A 265 -42.85 1.88 -13.07
N ASP A 266 -43.28 0.66 -13.40
CA ASP A 266 -43.94 0.38 -14.68
C ASP A 266 -45.42 0.23 -14.35
N GLU A 267 -46.17 1.33 -14.47
CA GLU A 267 -47.59 1.32 -14.81
C GLU A 267 -48.06 2.77 -15.02
N THR A 268 -47.84 3.29 -16.23
CA THR A 268 -48.74 4.30 -16.80
C THR A 268 -48.91 4.00 -18.28
N GLY A 269 -49.83 3.07 -18.57
CA GLY A 269 -50.46 2.97 -19.88
C GLY A 269 -51.29 4.21 -20.12
N TYR A 270 -50.82 5.07 -21.02
CA TYR A 270 -51.51 6.25 -21.51
C TYR A 270 -52.51 5.85 -22.59
N PHE A 271 -53.79 6.11 -22.39
CA PHE A 271 -54.76 6.31 -23.47
C PHE A 271 -55.56 7.59 -23.16
N PRO A 272 -55.49 8.63 -24.01
CA PRO A 272 -56.36 9.78 -23.88
C PRO A 272 -57.64 9.54 -24.69
N SER A 273 -58.78 9.98 -24.19
CA SER A 273 -59.97 10.21 -25.01
C SER A 273 -60.67 11.47 -24.56
N ASN A 274 -60.92 12.32 -25.55
CA ASN A 274 -61.34 13.71 -25.46
C ASN A 274 -62.81 13.88 -25.04
N GLU A 275 -63.04 15.02 -24.38
CA GLU A 275 -64.16 15.96 -24.53
C GLU A 275 -65.62 15.52 -24.29
N SER A 276 -66.15 16.12 -23.22
CA SER A 276 -67.40 16.90 -23.14
C SER A 276 -68.74 16.14 -23.25
N VAL A 277 -69.63 16.37 -22.29
CA VAL A 277 -70.82 17.23 -22.42
C VAL A 277 -71.67 17.09 -21.14
N HIS A 278 -72.14 18.23 -20.63
CA HIS A 278 -73.19 18.38 -19.63
C HIS A 278 -74.46 17.57 -19.94
N ALA A 279 -75.10 16.95 -18.95
CA ALA A 279 -76.52 17.18 -18.62
C ALA A 279 -77.03 16.22 -17.52
N GLU A 280 -77.95 16.76 -16.74
CA GLU A 280 -78.81 16.11 -15.74
C GLU A 280 -79.52 14.84 -16.27
N PHE A 281 -79.75 13.83 -15.41
CA PHE A 281 -81.10 13.53 -14.91
C PHE A 281 -81.11 12.41 -13.86
N ALA A 282 -82.18 12.43 -13.06
CA ALA A 282 -82.55 11.58 -11.95
C ALA A 282 -82.72 10.08 -12.27
N GLY A 283 -82.75 9.24 -11.22
CA GLY A 283 -83.60 8.04 -11.21
C GLY A 283 -83.07 6.80 -10.49
N THR A 284 -83.46 6.68 -9.22
CA THR A 284 -83.95 5.47 -8.52
C THR A 284 -83.78 4.06 -9.14
N GLY A 285 -83.30 3.14 -8.29
CA GLY A 285 -84.06 1.93 -7.93
C GLY A 285 -83.59 0.60 -8.53
N GLY A 286 -83.37 -0.39 -7.66
CA GLY A 286 -83.20 -1.80 -8.02
C GLY A 286 -82.07 -2.48 -7.27
#